data_AF-A1CGE9-F1
#
_entry.id   AF-A1CGE9-F1
#
_cell.length_a   1.000
_cell.length_b   1.000
_cell.length_c   1.000
_cell.angle_alpha   90.00
_cell.angle_beta   90.00
_cell.angle_gamma   90.00
#
_symmetry.space_group_name_H-M   'P 1'
#
loop_
_entity.id
_entity.type
_entity.pdbx_description
1 polymer ?
#
loop_
_entity_poly.entity_id
_entity_poly.type
_entity_poly.pdbx_seq_one_letter_code
_entity_poly.pdbx_strand_id
1 'polypeptide(L)'
;MYSPVMPHVNQEYLKKFSLNIGKSQVVIFPPHRFTTYYIWVVLHEILGHGTGKLLHEDSPGKFNFNKDHPPLNPLTRRPTVHWYQPQETWTGVFADLATTVDECRAELVGAYLIDVPEILALFDCTADAGIDPDDVVYNLYQQLGIDGLRALDNYSPSTKKWGQAHSRAHFGMLQHLLRDSHGLYRIILDKENKTLTVKVNRPLLHEGKASLGRMLLRLHIYRCTADAHNCRSFYEGLTTVEMEALEWREVVLAKKDPPPAFSHANTFLEGNNVVLREYEPTARGIIQSWAE
;
A
#
# COMPACT_ATOMS: atom_id res chain seq x y z
N MET A 1 -5.47 -9.51 -11.17
CA MET A 1 -5.90 -8.20 -10.65
C MET A 1 -7.15 -7.74 -11.40
N TYR A 2 -8.25 -7.48 -10.70
CA TYR A 2 -9.54 -7.14 -11.32
C TYR A 2 -9.61 -5.66 -11.73
N SER A 3 -9.03 -5.35 -12.89
CA SER A 3 -9.02 -4.01 -13.49
C SER A 3 -10.40 -3.36 -13.73
N PRO A 4 -11.54 -4.07 -13.86
CA PRO A 4 -12.86 -3.42 -14.00
C PRO A 4 -13.49 -3.01 -12.66
N VAL A 5 -13.11 -3.66 -11.56
CA VAL A 5 -13.56 -3.29 -10.21
C VAL A 5 -12.88 -1.98 -9.79
N MET A 6 -11.58 -1.83 -10.09
CA MET A 6 -10.78 -0.68 -9.67
C MET A 6 -11.33 0.70 -10.14
N PRO A 7 -11.74 0.94 -11.40
CA PRO A 7 -12.26 2.23 -11.88
C PRO A 7 -13.68 2.56 -11.40
N HIS A 8 -14.58 1.59 -11.29
CA HIS A 8 -15.96 1.81 -10.83
C HIS A 8 -16.07 1.84 -9.31
N VAL A 9 -15.28 1.02 -8.61
CA VAL A 9 -14.93 1.30 -7.20
C VAL A 9 -14.39 2.71 -7.18
N ASN A 10 -13.32 3.08 -7.87
CA ASN A 10 -12.68 4.38 -7.69
C ASN A 10 -13.43 5.63 -8.18
N GLN A 11 -14.32 5.64 -9.17
CA GLN A 11 -14.98 6.92 -9.52
C GLN A 11 -16.10 7.28 -8.54
N GLU A 12 -16.89 6.30 -8.09
CA GLU A 12 -17.91 6.48 -7.04
C GLU A 12 -17.28 6.39 -5.63
N TYR A 13 -16.32 5.48 -5.41
CA TYR A 13 -15.46 5.48 -4.22
C TYR A 13 -14.68 6.77 -4.15
N LEU A 14 -13.78 7.16 -5.05
CA LEU A 14 -12.93 8.34 -4.83
C LEU A 14 -13.73 9.65 -4.76
N LYS A 15 -14.95 9.73 -5.35
CA LYS A 15 -15.91 10.82 -5.09
C LYS A 15 -16.53 10.78 -3.69
N LYS A 16 -16.80 9.59 -3.12
CA LYS A 16 -17.33 9.39 -1.74
C LYS A 16 -16.24 9.26 -0.66
N PHE A 17 -15.02 8.89 -1.05
CA PHE A 17 -13.81 8.53 -0.29
C PHE A 17 -12.65 9.51 -0.55
N SER A 18 -12.95 10.74 -0.96
CA SER A 18 -12.44 11.84 -0.13
C SER A 18 -12.74 11.43 1.30
N LEU A 19 -11.76 11.34 2.20
CA LEU A 19 -12.12 11.28 3.60
C LEU A 19 -12.96 12.56 3.80
N ASN A 20 -14.29 12.45 3.85
CA ASN A 20 -15.18 13.56 4.16
C ASN A 20 -15.01 13.74 5.65
N ILE A 21 -13.92 14.40 5.96
CA ILE A 21 -13.49 14.90 7.24
C ILE A 21 -14.45 16.04 7.56
N GLY A 22 -15.70 15.67 7.89
CA GLY A 22 -16.80 16.61 8.11
C GLY A 22 -17.26 17.30 6.83
N LYS A 23 -18.43 17.93 6.90
CA LYS A 23 -19.02 18.71 5.80
C LYS A 23 -18.22 19.99 5.45
N SER A 24 -17.06 20.23 6.06
CA SER A 24 -16.36 21.52 6.00
C SER A 24 -14.94 21.50 5.45
N GLN A 25 -14.27 20.36 5.24
CA GLN A 25 -12.93 20.35 4.62
C GLN A 25 -12.73 19.13 3.72
N VAL A 26 -12.99 19.33 2.43
CA VAL A 26 -12.64 18.40 1.35
C VAL A 26 -11.12 18.35 1.25
N VAL A 27 -10.51 17.17 1.39
CA VAL A 27 -9.17 16.95 0.85
C VAL A 27 -9.30 17.10 -0.67
N ILE A 28 -8.86 18.24 -1.19
CA ILE A 28 -8.85 18.47 -2.64
C ILE A 28 -7.63 17.76 -3.19
N PHE A 29 -7.82 16.50 -3.58
CA PHE A 29 -6.85 15.85 -4.43
C PHE A 29 -6.74 16.66 -5.73
N PRO A 30 -5.52 16.92 -6.23
CA PRO A 30 -5.34 17.26 -7.63
C PRO A 30 -6.08 16.29 -8.56
N PRO A 31 -6.35 16.71 -9.81
CA PRO A 31 -6.79 15.82 -10.85
C PRO A 31 -5.93 14.54 -10.95
N HIS A 32 -6.45 13.50 -11.61
CA HIS A 32 -5.72 12.26 -11.91
C HIS A 32 -5.34 11.36 -10.71
N ARG A 33 -5.99 11.52 -9.54
CA ARG A 33 -5.85 10.61 -8.39
C ARG A 33 -5.97 9.12 -8.76
N PHE A 34 -6.95 8.79 -9.61
CA PHE A 34 -7.14 7.41 -10.08
C PHE A 34 -5.92 6.91 -10.86
N THR A 35 -5.40 7.73 -11.77
CA THR A 35 -4.20 7.41 -12.54
C THR A 35 -3.02 7.15 -11.62
N THR A 36 -2.77 8.02 -10.64
CA THR A 36 -1.72 7.80 -9.63
C THR A 36 -1.89 6.48 -8.90
N TYR A 37 -3.10 6.18 -8.42
CA TYR A 37 -3.39 4.94 -7.70
C TYR A 37 -3.20 3.72 -8.62
N TYR A 38 -3.63 3.80 -9.87
CA TYR A 38 -3.46 2.74 -10.86
C TYR A 38 -1.98 2.44 -11.13
N ILE A 39 -1.16 3.46 -11.35
CA ILE A 39 0.29 3.30 -11.52
C ILE A 39 0.89 2.64 -10.28
N TRP A 40 0.54 3.12 -9.08
CA TRP A 40 1.05 2.57 -7.82
C TRP A 40 0.74 1.07 -7.69
N VAL A 41 -0.49 0.64 -8.00
CA VAL A 41 -0.90 -0.77 -7.98
C VAL A 41 -0.16 -1.59 -9.05
N VAL A 42 -0.03 -1.09 -10.28
CA VAL A 42 0.71 -1.81 -11.33
C VAL A 42 2.17 -2.05 -10.91
N LEU A 43 2.81 -1.02 -10.34
CA LEU A 43 4.20 -1.13 -9.88
C LEU A 43 4.31 -2.04 -8.65
N HIS A 44 3.39 -1.96 -7.70
CA HIS A 44 3.31 -2.87 -6.55
C HIS A 44 3.31 -4.34 -7.03
N GLU A 45 2.49 -4.65 -8.02
CA GLU A 45 2.23 -6.04 -8.40
C GLU A 45 3.34 -6.60 -9.31
N ILE A 46 3.79 -5.81 -10.28
CA ILE A 46 4.82 -6.24 -11.23
C ILE A 46 6.21 -6.13 -10.62
N LEU A 47 6.58 -4.93 -10.14
CA LEU A 47 7.93 -4.66 -9.64
C LEU A 47 8.06 -4.83 -8.15
N GLY A 48 6.99 -4.64 -7.37
CA GLY A 48 6.97 -4.97 -5.96
C GLY A 48 7.12 -6.47 -5.80
N HIS A 49 6.05 -7.26 -5.95
CA HIS A 49 6.11 -8.71 -5.74
C HIS A 49 7.11 -9.44 -6.67
N GLY A 50 7.28 -8.97 -7.91
CA GLY A 50 8.16 -9.61 -8.90
C GLY A 50 9.67 -9.41 -8.67
N THR A 51 10.09 -8.67 -7.64
CA THR A 51 11.53 -8.41 -7.38
C THR A 51 12.05 -8.99 -6.07
N GLY A 52 13.38 -9.16 -6.03
CA GLY A 52 14.13 -9.67 -4.88
C GLY A 52 14.52 -11.13 -5.03
N LYS A 53 15.71 -11.46 -4.52
CA LYS A 53 16.26 -12.81 -4.54
C LYS A 53 16.54 -13.26 -3.12
N LEU A 54 15.85 -14.31 -2.68
CA LEU A 54 16.12 -14.94 -1.39
C LEU A 54 17.46 -15.68 -1.47
N LEU A 55 18.37 -15.42 -0.54
CA LEU A 55 19.61 -16.18 -0.39
C LEU A 55 19.26 -17.51 0.26
N HIS A 56 19.50 -18.61 -0.43
CA HIS A 56 19.03 -19.93 -0.03
C HIS A 56 20.12 -20.98 -0.21
N GLU A 57 20.15 -21.93 0.72
CA GLU A 57 20.89 -23.19 0.62
C GLU A 57 19.94 -24.29 0.12
N ASP A 58 20.09 -24.68 -1.15
CA ASP A 58 19.21 -25.65 -1.83
C ASP A 58 19.32 -27.05 -1.22
N SER A 59 20.54 -27.44 -0.86
CA SER A 59 20.90 -28.69 -0.22
C SER A 59 22.21 -28.47 0.54
N PRO A 60 22.61 -29.32 1.50
CA PRO A 60 23.84 -29.13 2.27
C PRO A 60 25.04 -28.77 1.39
N GLY A 61 25.59 -27.57 1.58
CA GLY A 61 26.75 -27.04 0.85
C GLY A 61 26.47 -26.48 -0.55
N LYS A 62 25.21 -26.44 -1.02
CA LYS A 62 24.82 -25.90 -2.32
C LYS A 62 23.98 -24.63 -2.15
N PHE A 63 24.52 -23.50 -2.57
CA PHE A 63 23.91 -22.18 -2.38
C PHE A 63 23.53 -21.55 -3.71
N ASN A 64 22.44 -20.76 -3.72
CA ASN A 64 22.05 -19.96 -4.88
C ASN A 64 22.83 -18.62 -4.98
N PHE A 65 23.86 -18.45 -4.15
CA PHE A 65 24.75 -17.29 -4.09
C PHE A 65 26.20 -17.74 -3.84
N ASN A 66 27.18 -16.84 -4.03
CA ASN A 66 28.57 -17.17 -3.76
C ASN A 66 28.81 -17.20 -2.24
N LYS A 67 28.94 -18.39 -1.66
CA LYS A 67 29.12 -18.57 -0.21
C LYS A 67 30.51 -18.16 0.29
N ASP A 68 31.53 -18.27 -0.55
CA ASP A 68 32.92 -17.91 -0.24
C ASP A 68 33.12 -16.39 -0.31
N HIS A 69 32.33 -15.71 -1.13
CA HIS A 69 32.23 -14.26 -1.22
C HIS A 69 30.78 -13.79 -1.12
N PRO A 70 30.17 -13.87 0.08
CA PRO A 70 28.75 -13.58 0.23
C PRO A 70 28.45 -12.10 -0.04
N PRO A 71 27.24 -11.78 -0.53
CA PRO A 71 26.85 -10.41 -0.80
C PRO A 71 27.06 -9.51 0.42
N LEU A 72 27.55 -8.30 0.19
CA LEU A 72 27.65 -7.29 1.24
C LEU A 72 26.25 -6.82 1.62
N ASN A 73 25.94 -6.85 2.91
CA ASN A 73 24.73 -6.26 3.45
C ASN A 73 24.92 -4.73 3.51
N PRO A 74 24.14 -3.93 2.76
CA PRO A 74 24.32 -2.48 2.71
C PRO A 74 23.93 -1.77 4.02
N LEU A 75 23.15 -2.42 4.90
CA LEU A 75 22.77 -1.87 6.21
C LEU A 75 23.92 -1.92 7.21
N THR A 76 24.71 -3.01 7.18
CA THR A 76 25.80 -3.25 8.14
C THR A 76 27.19 -3.02 7.53
N ARG A 77 27.26 -2.92 6.20
CA ARG A 77 28.50 -2.91 5.40
C ARG A 77 29.40 -4.12 5.66
N ARG A 78 28.79 -5.25 6.04
CA ARG A 78 29.48 -6.52 6.31
C ARG A 78 28.90 -7.61 5.40
N PRO A 79 29.67 -8.66 5.09
CA PRO A 79 29.14 -9.80 4.34
C PRO A 79 27.95 -10.43 5.08
N THR A 80 26.93 -10.85 4.33
CA THR A 80 25.74 -11.50 4.89
C THR A 80 26.10 -12.82 5.55
N VAL A 81 25.56 -13.05 6.75
CA VAL A 81 25.78 -14.27 7.55
C VAL A 81 24.51 -15.12 7.75
N HIS A 82 23.39 -14.71 7.15
CA HIS A 82 22.09 -15.37 7.26
C HIS A 82 21.54 -15.68 5.86
N TRP A 83 20.86 -16.82 5.73
CA TRP A 83 20.19 -17.30 4.53
C TRP A 83 19.13 -18.33 4.94
N TYR A 84 18.19 -18.60 4.04
CA TYR A 84 17.21 -19.67 4.22
C TYR A 84 17.91 -21.03 4.14
N GLN A 85 17.73 -21.85 5.17
CA GLN A 85 18.22 -23.23 5.24
C GLN A 85 17.43 -24.14 4.29
N PRO A 86 17.93 -25.36 4.01
CA PRO A 86 17.19 -26.30 3.19
C PRO A 86 15.76 -26.52 3.70
N GLN A 87 14.78 -26.41 2.81
CA GLN A 87 13.33 -26.53 3.07
C GLN A 87 12.70 -25.35 3.81
N GLU A 88 13.46 -24.36 4.26
CA GLU A 88 12.88 -23.14 4.81
C GLU A 88 12.23 -22.31 3.70
N THR A 89 11.07 -21.75 4.04
CA THR A 89 10.33 -20.85 3.16
C THR A 89 10.23 -19.47 3.80
N TRP A 90 10.06 -18.44 2.98
CA TRP A 90 9.75 -17.07 3.44
C TRP A 90 8.66 -17.06 4.51
N THR A 91 7.54 -17.72 4.21
CA THR A 91 6.38 -17.79 5.11
C THR A 91 6.66 -18.55 6.38
N GLY A 92 7.50 -19.59 6.32
CA GLY A 92 7.93 -20.33 7.52
C GLY A 92 8.81 -19.49 8.44
N VAL A 93 9.83 -18.82 7.91
CA VAL A 93 10.82 -18.07 8.70
C VAL A 93 10.23 -16.78 9.27
N PHE A 94 9.36 -16.08 8.53
CA PHE A 94 8.77 -14.81 8.97
C PHE A 94 7.41 -14.99 9.66
N ALA A 95 6.82 -16.18 9.59
CA ALA A 95 5.58 -16.56 10.26
C ALA A 95 4.46 -15.52 10.04
N ASP A 96 3.88 -14.99 11.12
CA ASP A 96 2.79 -14.01 11.11
C ASP A 96 3.14 -12.65 10.46
N LEU A 97 4.43 -12.37 10.25
CA LEU A 97 4.86 -11.15 9.56
C LEU A 97 4.97 -11.32 8.04
N ALA A 98 5.07 -12.55 7.54
CA ALA A 98 5.47 -12.84 6.17
C ALA A 98 4.62 -12.09 5.13
N THR A 99 3.29 -12.15 5.27
CA THR A 99 2.37 -11.48 4.33
C THR A 99 2.50 -9.96 4.44
N THR A 100 2.34 -9.38 5.62
CA THR A 100 2.35 -7.91 5.76
C THR A 100 3.69 -7.26 5.41
N VAL A 101 4.81 -7.95 5.64
CA VAL A 101 6.13 -7.43 5.23
C VAL A 101 6.29 -7.48 3.72
N ASP A 102 5.82 -8.52 3.03
CA ASP A 102 5.89 -8.56 1.57
C ASP A 102 4.96 -7.53 0.93
N GLU A 103 3.74 -7.37 1.46
CA GLU A 103 2.83 -6.28 1.05
C GLU A 103 3.48 -4.91 1.24
N CYS A 104 4.02 -4.63 2.42
CA CYS A 104 4.67 -3.35 2.71
C CYS A 104 5.86 -3.10 1.78
N ARG A 105 6.67 -4.12 1.52
CA ARG A 105 7.76 -4.01 0.56
C ARG A 105 7.25 -3.74 -0.86
N ALA A 106 6.19 -4.40 -1.31
CA ALA A 106 5.61 -4.19 -2.63
C ALA A 106 5.03 -2.78 -2.78
N GLU A 107 4.28 -2.31 -1.77
CA GLU A 107 3.76 -0.94 -1.70
C GLU A 107 4.88 0.10 -1.76
N LEU A 108 5.97 -0.14 -1.02
CA LEU A 108 7.16 0.72 -1.01
C LEU A 108 7.87 0.77 -2.36
N VAL A 109 7.98 -0.36 -3.08
CA VAL A 109 8.56 -0.37 -4.44
C VAL A 109 7.71 0.49 -5.37
N GLY A 110 6.39 0.29 -5.37
CA GLY A 110 5.50 1.08 -6.20
C GLY A 110 5.57 2.57 -5.87
N ALA A 111 5.62 2.91 -4.59
CA ALA A 111 5.71 4.29 -4.15
C ALA A 111 7.07 4.94 -4.46
N TYR A 112 8.17 4.19 -4.32
CA TYR A 112 9.53 4.70 -4.56
C TYR A 112 9.83 4.95 -6.04
N LEU A 113 9.20 4.19 -6.94
CA LEU A 113 9.38 4.27 -8.38
C LEU A 113 8.40 5.22 -9.09
N ILE A 114 7.44 5.80 -8.37
CA ILE A 114 6.34 6.58 -8.98
C ILE A 114 6.82 7.79 -9.77
N ASP A 115 7.95 8.39 -9.40
CA ASP A 115 8.49 9.63 -9.96
C ASP A 115 9.58 9.37 -11.01
N VAL A 116 9.78 8.12 -11.43
CA VAL A 116 10.70 7.77 -12.50
C VAL A 116 10.11 8.26 -13.84
N PRO A 117 10.78 9.16 -14.57
CA PRO A 117 10.23 9.76 -15.79
C PRO A 117 9.81 8.73 -16.84
N GLU A 118 10.59 7.67 -17.02
CA GLU A 118 10.29 6.60 -17.96
C GLU A 118 9.03 5.82 -17.58
N ILE A 119 8.79 5.64 -16.26
CA ILE A 119 7.56 5.01 -15.77
C ILE A 119 6.38 5.94 -16.03
N LEU A 120 6.47 7.21 -15.65
CA LEU A 120 5.39 8.17 -15.86
C LEU A 120 5.04 8.33 -17.35
N ALA A 121 6.04 8.32 -18.23
CA ALA A 121 5.83 8.35 -19.67
C ALA A 121 5.06 7.13 -20.21
N LEU A 122 5.26 5.93 -19.64
CA LEU A 122 4.51 4.72 -20.03
C LEU A 122 3.00 4.82 -19.73
N PHE A 123 2.59 5.73 -18.83
CA PHE A 123 1.20 5.95 -18.45
C PHE A 123 0.67 7.31 -18.93
N ASP A 124 1.31 7.91 -19.93
CA ASP A 124 0.97 9.24 -20.46
C ASP A 124 0.89 10.33 -19.36
N CYS A 125 1.68 10.17 -18.29
CA CYS A 125 1.78 11.14 -17.21
C CYS A 125 2.91 12.13 -17.49
N THR A 126 2.73 12.94 -18.52
CA THR A 126 3.68 13.98 -18.93
C THR A 126 2.97 15.33 -19.02
N ALA A 127 3.73 16.43 -18.86
CA ALA A 127 3.19 17.78 -18.99
C ALA A 127 2.52 17.99 -20.36
N ASP A 128 3.08 17.41 -21.43
CA ASP A 128 2.53 17.46 -22.79
C ASP A 128 1.21 16.68 -22.94
N ALA A 129 1.00 15.64 -22.14
CA ALA A 129 -0.23 14.85 -22.09
C ALA A 129 -1.29 15.43 -21.12
N GLY A 130 -1.01 16.58 -20.51
CA GLY A 130 -1.94 17.26 -19.61
C GLY A 130 -2.02 16.69 -18.19
N ILE A 131 -1.12 15.78 -17.82
CA ILE A 131 -0.99 15.24 -16.46
C ILE A 131 0.37 15.63 -15.92
N ASP A 132 0.40 16.56 -14.96
CA ASP A 132 1.64 17.00 -14.33
C ASP A 132 2.26 15.88 -13.47
N PRO A 133 3.50 15.42 -13.78
CA PRO A 133 4.26 14.49 -12.95
C PRO A 133 4.28 14.85 -11.46
N ASP A 134 4.43 16.13 -11.13
CA ASP A 134 4.53 16.58 -9.74
C ASP A 134 3.20 16.40 -8.99
N ASP A 135 2.08 16.52 -9.70
CA ASP A 135 0.75 16.22 -9.14
C ASP A 135 0.53 14.72 -8.96
N VAL A 136 1.08 13.87 -9.83
CA VAL A 136 1.07 12.41 -9.64
C VAL A 136 1.82 12.03 -8.37
N VAL A 137 3.03 12.56 -8.17
CA VAL A 137 3.81 12.32 -6.95
C VAL A 137 3.07 12.85 -5.73
N TYR A 138 2.55 14.08 -5.77
CA TYR A 138 1.80 14.64 -4.65
C TYR A 138 0.54 13.84 -4.29
N ASN A 139 -0.21 13.38 -5.31
CA ASN A 139 -1.35 12.50 -5.13
C ASN A 139 -0.96 11.21 -4.41
N LEU A 140 0.19 10.61 -4.73
CA LEU A 140 0.67 9.41 -4.06
C LEU A 140 0.86 9.67 -2.57
N TYR A 141 1.58 10.73 -2.19
CA TYR A 141 1.82 11.00 -0.77
C TYR A 141 0.52 11.31 0.00
N GLN A 142 -0.43 12.01 -0.62
CA GLN A 142 -1.76 12.16 -0.01
C GLN A 142 -2.43 10.80 0.22
N GLN A 143 -2.36 9.91 -0.78
CA GLN A 143 -2.93 8.57 -0.71
C GLN A 143 -2.27 7.72 0.37
N LEU A 144 -0.93 7.70 0.45
CA LEU A 144 -0.17 6.98 1.50
C LEU A 144 -0.57 7.43 2.91
N GLY A 145 -0.71 8.75 3.12
CA GLY A 145 -1.13 9.29 4.40
C GLY A 145 -2.58 8.91 4.77
N ILE A 146 -3.48 8.97 3.79
CA ILE A 146 -4.89 8.61 3.99
C ILE A 146 -5.06 7.11 4.27
N ASP A 147 -4.40 6.25 3.49
CA ASP A 147 -4.50 4.79 3.66
C ASP A 147 -3.85 4.35 4.98
N GLY A 148 -2.76 4.99 5.38
CA GLY A 148 -2.15 4.76 6.69
C GLY A 148 -3.06 5.10 7.87
N LEU A 149 -3.90 6.15 7.77
CA LEU A 149 -4.92 6.44 8.79
C LEU A 149 -6.08 5.44 8.71
N ARG A 150 -6.60 5.16 7.50
CA ARG A 150 -7.72 4.24 7.29
C ARG A 150 -7.43 2.82 7.76
N ALA A 151 -6.17 2.40 7.67
CA ALA A 151 -5.70 1.12 8.16
C ALA A 151 -6.16 0.80 9.58
N LEU A 152 -6.30 1.82 10.45
CA LEU A 152 -6.70 1.68 11.85
C LEU A 152 -8.09 1.04 12.04
N ASP A 153 -8.98 1.09 11.03
CA ASP A 153 -10.24 0.34 11.03
C ASP A 153 -10.00 -1.18 11.18
N ASN A 154 -8.91 -1.69 10.60
CA ASN A 154 -8.52 -3.10 10.66
C ASN A 154 -7.64 -3.44 11.88
N TYR A 155 -7.45 -2.52 12.84
CA TYR A 155 -6.76 -2.81 14.09
C TYR A 155 -7.75 -3.11 15.22
N SER A 156 -7.45 -4.13 16.03
CA SER A 156 -8.21 -4.50 17.22
C SER A 156 -7.44 -4.11 18.50
N PRO A 157 -7.87 -3.07 19.24
CA PRO A 157 -7.21 -2.66 20.48
C PRO A 157 -7.27 -3.72 21.58
N SER A 158 -8.33 -4.53 21.64
CA SER A 158 -8.52 -5.56 22.66
C SER A 158 -7.53 -6.74 22.50
N THR A 159 -7.24 -7.11 21.25
CA THR A 159 -6.33 -8.23 20.96
C THR A 159 -4.92 -7.78 20.57
N LYS A 160 -4.74 -6.48 20.32
CA LYS A 160 -3.52 -5.86 19.76
C LYS A 160 -3.09 -6.49 18.43
N LYS A 161 -4.07 -6.93 17.62
CA LYS A 161 -3.84 -7.57 16.33
C LYS A 161 -4.38 -6.73 15.18
N TRP A 162 -3.67 -6.82 14.06
CA TRP A 162 -4.10 -6.34 12.76
C TRP A 162 -4.91 -7.42 12.05
N GLY A 163 -6.08 -7.07 11.54
CA GLY A 163 -6.97 -7.97 10.80
C GLY A 163 -6.68 -8.07 9.30
N GLN A 164 -5.88 -7.16 8.73
CA GLN A 164 -5.57 -7.13 7.31
C GLN A 164 -4.11 -6.70 7.07
N ALA A 165 -3.40 -7.45 6.22
CA ALA A 165 -1.96 -7.33 6.02
C ALA A 165 -1.52 -6.02 5.32
N HIS A 166 -2.28 -5.56 4.33
CA HIS A 166 -2.04 -4.28 3.63
C HIS A 166 -2.32 -3.08 4.55
N SER A 167 -3.36 -3.12 5.39
CA SER A 167 -3.65 -2.08 6.38
C SER A 167 -2.48 -1.92 7.34
N ARG A 168 -1.96 -3.04 7.87
CA ARG A 168 -0.76 -3.01 8.69
C ARG A 168 0.44 -2.42 7.94
N ALA A 169 0.59 -2.74 6.65
CA ALA A 169 1.62 -2.17 5.78
C ALA A 169 1.48 -0.66 5.58
N HIS A 170 0.30 -0.18 5.21
CA HIS A 170 0.01 1.24 5.02
C HIS A 170 0.24 2.04 6.31
N PHE A 171 -0.20 1.52 7.46
CA PHE A 171 0.08 2.16 8.75
C PHE A 171 1.58 2.20 9.06
N GLY A 172 2.29 1.09 8.81
CA GLY A 172 3.75 1.03 8.98
C GLY A 172 4.50 2.03 8.10
N MET A 173 4.06 2.22 6.85
CA MET A 173 4.61 3.23 5.94
C MET A 173 4.36 4.65 6.44
N LEU A 174 3.12 4.97 6.84
CA LEU A 174 2.79 6.28 7.43
C LEU A 174 3.64 6.56 8.67
N GLN A 175 3.73 5.60 9.59
CA GLN A 175 4.54 5.72 10.80
C GLN A 175 6.01 5.96 10.49
N HIS A 176 6.55 5.29 9.47
CA HIS A 176 7.93 5.51 9.08
C HIS A 176 8.13 6.93 8.51
N LEU A 177 7.26 7.36 7.60
CA LEU A 177 7.32 8.71 7.02
C LEU A 177 7.20 9.80 8.11
N LEU A 178 6.28 9.66 9.07
CA LEU A 178 6.13 10.61 10.18
C LEU A 178 7.41 10.73 11.03
N ARG A 179 8.10 9.62 11.27
CA ARG A 179 9.31 9.55 12.11
C ARG A 179 10.56 10.02 11.38
N ASP A 180 10.64 9.79 10.07
CA ASP A 180 11.88 9.84 9.30
C ASP A 180 11.89 10.96 8.23
N SER A 181 10.77 11.67 8.05
CA SER A 181 10.66 12.86 7.20
C SER A 181 9.93 14.01 7.93
N HIS A 182 10.67 14.69 8.80
CA HIS A 182 10.12 15.75 9.66
C HIS A 182 9.44 16.86 8.84
N GLY A 183 8.17 17.10 9.13
CA GLY A 183 7.37 18.14 8.49
C GLY A 183 6.76 17.76 7.13
N LEU A 184 7.02 16.55 6.60
CA LEU A 184 6.35 16.06 5.39
C LEU A 184 4.84 15.98 5.60
N TYR A 185 4.43 15.35 6.69
CA TYR A 185 3.03 15.22 7.08
C TYR A 185 2.70 16.08 8.30
N ARG A 186 1.50 16.64 8.29
CA ARG A 186 0.83 17.13 9.49
C ARG A 186 -0.55 16.49 9.55
N ILE A 187 -0.77 15.67 10.57
CA ILE A 187 -2.07 15.07 10.88
C ILE A 187 -2.77 15.99 11.88
N ILE A 188 -3.97 16.46 11.52
CA ILE A 188 -4.75 17.36 12.36
C ILE A 188 -6.01 16.62 12.79
N LEU A 189 -6.07 16.29 14.08
CA LEU A 189 -7.25 15.74 14.73
C LEU A 189 -8.11 16.89 15.27
N ASP A 190 -9.36 16.96 14.84
CA ASP A 190 -10.39 17.77 15.44
C ASP A 190 -11.45 16.84 16.05
N LYS A 191 -11.38 16.74 17.39
CA LYS A 191 -12.21 15.82 18.18
C LYS A 191 -13.68 16.24 18.22
N GLU A 192 -13.96 17.54 18.11
CA GLU A 192 -15.31 18.09 18.18
C GLU A 192 -16.11 17.72 16.92
N ASN A 193 -15.51 17.93 15.74
CA ASN A 193 -16.16 17.61 14.47
C ASN A 193 -15.92 16.15 14.01
N LYS A 194 -15.11 15.40 14.78
CA LYS A 194 -14.66 14.04 14.47
C LYS A 194 -14.00 13.99 13.10
N THR A 195 -12.91 14.70 12.97
CA THR A 195 -12.24 15.00 11.71
C THR A 195 -10.73 14.74 11.81
N LEU A 196 -10.16 14.13 10.77
CA LEU A 196 -8.73 13.86 10.63
C LEU A 196 -8.19 14.37 9.30
N THR A 197 -7.47 15.48 9.31
CA THR A 197 -6.89 16.05 8.08
C THR A 197 -5.44 15.65 7.91
N VAL A 198 -5.11 15.06 6.76
CA VAL A 198 -3.72 14.84 6.33
C VAL A 198 -3.29 16.04 5.49
N LYS A 199 -2.25 16.76 5.94
CA LYS A 199 -1.58 17.78 5.14
C LYS A 199 -0.22 17.27 4.71
N VAL A 200 0.06 17.35 3.40
CA VAL A 200 1.33 16.97 2.80
C VAL A 200 2.09 18.22 2.35
N ASN A 201 3.35 18.33 2.74
CA ASN A 201 4.23 19.44 2.39
C ASN A 201 4.98 19.14 1.07
N ARG A 202 4.51 19.72 -0.05
CA ARG A 202 5.06 19.51 -1.41
C ARG A 202 6.58 19.70 -1.50
N PRO A 203 7.18 20.78 -0.96
CA PRO A 203 8.63 20.94 -0.91
C PRO A 203 9.42 19.77 -0.32
N LEU A 204 8.81 18.94 0.54
CA LEU A 204 9.48 17.83 1.24
C LEU A 204 9.23 16.46 0.62
N LEU A 205 8.62 16.35 -0.57
CA LEU A 205 8.39 15.04 -1.21
C LEU A 205 9.69 14.28 -1.49
N HIS A 206 10.80 14.97 -1.73
CA HIS A 206 12.12 14.36 -1.89
C HIS A 206 12.63 13.69 -0.59
N GLU A 207 12.37 14.30 0.58
CA GLU A 207 12.65 13.69 1.89
C GLU A 207 11.76 12.47 2.13
N GLY A 208 10.50 12.56 1.70
CA GLY A 208 9.58 11.42 1.68
C GLY A 208 10.15 10.26 0.86
N LYS A 209 10.67 10.53 -0.35
CA LYS A 209 11.22 9.48 -1.22
C LYS A 209 12.45 8.84 -0.60
N ALA A 210 13.33 9.67 -0.01
CA ALA A 210 14.49 9.18 0.71
C ALA A 210 14.09 8.26 1.89
N SER A 211 13.01 8.61 2.61
CA SER A 211 12.45 7.79 3.70
C SER A 211 11.89 6.46 3.20
N LEU A 212 11.07 6.46 2.14
CA LEU A 212 10.57 5.24 1.50
C LEU A 212 11.72 4.32 1.08
N GLY A 213 12.79 4.88 0.48
CA GLY A 213 13.97 4.14 0.07
C GLY A 213 14.72 3.49 1.25
N ARG A 214 14.84 4.19 2.38
CA ARG A 214 15.45 3.64 3.61
C ARG A 214 14.63 2.47 4.17
N MET A 215 13.29 2.60 4.20
CA MET A 215 12.40 1.52 4.64
C MET A 215 12.49 0.31 3.72
N LEU A 216 12.38 0.55 2.41
CA LEU A 216 12.42 -0.46 1.37
C LEU A 216 13.72 -1.25 1.45
N LEU A 217 14.86 -0.56 1.57
CA LEU A 217 16.15 -1.19 1.71
C LEU A 217 16.20 -2.12 2.92
N ARG A 218 15.69 -1.67 4.08
CA ARG A 218 15.65 -2.49 5.30
C ARG A 218 14.82 -3.76 5.10
N LEU A 219 13.56 -3.61 4.69
CA LEU A 219 12.66 -4.76 4.51
C LEU A 219 13.17 -5.72 3.42
N HIS A 220 13.69 -5.18 2.31
CA HIS A 220 14.24 -5.99 1.23
C HIS A 220 15.43 -6.82 1.68
N ILE A 221 16.38 -6.22 2.42
CA ILE A 221 17.55 -6.94 2.92
C ILE A 221 17.14 -7.99 3.92
N TYR A 222 16.32 -7.65 4.92
CA TYR A 222 15.88 -8.65 5.91
C TYR A 222 15.19 -9.84 5.24
N ARG A 223 14.32 -9.57 4.26
CA ARG A 223 13.66 -10.62 3.47
C ARG A 223 14.65 -11.47 2.70
N CYS A 224 15.57 -10.86 1.96
CA CYS A 224 16.49 -11.61 1.11
C CYS A 224 17.50 -12.42 1.91
N THR A 225 17.84 -12.02 3.13
CA THR A 225 18.85 -12.69 3.96
C THR A 225 18.26 -13.52 5.10
N ALA A 226 16.96 -13.82 5.10
CA ALA A 226 16.28 -14.55 6.17
C ALA A 226 16.43 -13.94 7.58
N ASP A 227 16.63 -12.62 7.69
CA ASP A 227 16.83 -11.94 8.98
C ASP A 227 15.49 -11.56 9.63
N ALA A 228 14.74 -12.59 10.04
CA ALA A 228 13.42 -12.42 10.63
C ALA A 228 13.46 -11.67 11.97
N HIS A 229 14.56 -11.81 12.74
CA HIS A 229 14.69 -11.16 14.04
C HIS A 229 14.75 -9.64 13.91
N ASN A 230 15.67 -9.12 13.09
CA ASN A 230 15.78 -7.67 12.90
C ASN A 230 14.57 -7.11 12.14
N CYS A 231 13.98 -7.89 11.22
CA CYS A 231 12.72 -7.50 10.58
C CYS A 231 11.59 -7.32 11.59
N ARG A 232 11.40 -8.28 12.50
CA ARG A 232 10.36 -8.22 13.52
C ARG A 232 10.53 -7.00 14.40
N SER A 233 11.73 -6.81 14.94
CA SER A 233 12.06 -5.66 15.79
C SER A 233 11.76 -4.33 15.09
N PHE A 234 12.18 -4.18 13.83
CA PHE A 234 11.94 -2.96 13.06
C PHE A 234 10.44 -2.76 12.73
N TYR A 235 9.79 -3.79 12.19
CA TYR A 235 8.45 -3.68 11.63
C TYR A 235 7.35 -3.62 12.71
N GLU A 236 7.50 -4.34 13.82
CA GLU A 236 6.60 -4.20 14.98
C GLU A 236 6.76 -2.84 15.66
N GLY A 237 7.97 -2.29 15.70
CA GLY A 237 8.21 -0.93 16.18
C GLY A 237 7.47 0.14 15.37
N LEU A 238 7.26 -0.10 14.06
CA LEU A 238 6.46 0.78 13.20
C LEU A 238 4.96 0.50 13.27
N THR A 239 4.56 -0.74 13.54
CA THR A 239 3.16 -1.18 13.41
C THR A 239 2.44 -1.38 14.75
N THR A 240 3.10 -1.08 15.87
CA THR A 240 2.45 -0.91 17.17
C THR A 240 1.58 0.34 17.16
N VAL A 241 0.31 0.20 17.58
CA VAL A 241 -0.66 1.31 17.62
C VAL A 241 -0.64 1.93 19.01
N GLU A 242 -0.01 3.10 19.11
CA GLU A 242 0.10 3.89 20.33
C GLU A 242 -1.15 4.76 20.58
N MET A 243 -1.19 5.42 21.75
CA MET A 243 -2.33 6.21 22.20
C MET A 243 -2.81 7.25 21.18
N GLU A 244 -1.90 8.00 20.55
CA GLU A 244 -2.26 8.98 19.53
C GLU A 244 -3.00 8.35 18.35
N ALA A 245 -2.52 7.20 17.86
CA ALA A 245 -3.15 6.48 16.77
C ALA A 245 -4.49 5.84 17.19
N LEU A 246 -4.69 5.53 18.47
CA LEU A 246 -6.01 5.13 18.99
C LEU A 246 -7.02 6.28 18.93
N GLU A 247 -6.61 7.52 19.19
CA GLU A 247 -7.49 8.69 19.02
C GLU A 247 -7.88 8.89 17.55
N TRP A 248 -6.94 8.68 16.62
CA TRP A 248 -7.25 8.72 15.20
C TRP A 248 -8.24 7.62 14.82
N ARG A 249 -8.07 6.42 15.36
CA ARG A 249 -8.95 5.28 15.10
C ARG A 249 -10.41 5.57 15.46
N GLU A 250 -10.66 6.26 16.56
CA GLU A 250 -12.03 6.63 16.97
C GLU A 250 -12.74 7.46 15.89
N VAL A 251 -12.03 8.41 15.28
CA VAL A 251 -12.56 9.22 14.18
C VAL A 251 -12.75 8.38 12.92
N VAL A 252 -11.78 7.52 12.57
CA VAL A 252 -11.87 6.62 11.41
C VAL A 252 -13.12 5.74 11.50
N LEU A 253 -13.37 5.13 12.66
CA LEU A 253 -14.56 4.29 12.87
C LEU A 253 -15.87 5.09 12.84
N ALA A 254 -15.88 6.31 13.39
CA ALA A 254 -17.07 7.17 13.39
C ALA A 254 -17.48 7.65 12.00
N LYS A 255 -16.56 7.61 11.03
CA LYS A 255 -16.77 8.01 9.63
C LYS A 255 -16.79 6.83 8.67
N LYS A 256 -16.84 5.60 9.19
CA LYS A 256 -16.84 4.40 8.36
C LYS A 256 -18.13 4.29 7.57
N ASP A 257 -18.00 4.26 6.24
CA ASP A 257 -19.11 3.94 5.36
C ASP A 257 -19.46 2.45 5.44
N PRO A 258 -20.74 2.09 5.24
CA PRO A 258 -21.12 0.70 5.04
C PRO A 258 -20.32 0.07 3.89
N PRO A 259 -19.93 -1.21 3.98
CA PRO A 259 -19.28 -1.89 2.86
C PRO A 259 -20.12 -1.78 1.58
N PRO A 260 -19.50 -1.55 0.42
CA PRO A 260 -20.22 -1.50 -0.85
C PRO A 260 -20.76 -2.88 -1.21
N ALA A 261 -21.82 -2.88 -2.00
CA ALA A 261 -22.28 -4.07 -2.71
C ALA A 261 -22.04 -3.87 -4.21
N PHE A 262 -21.54 -4.90 -4.88
CA PHE A 262 -21.22 -4.87 -6.30
C PHE A 262 -22.29 -5.60 -7.09
N SER A 263 -22.77 -4.94 -8.15
CA SER A 263 -23.63 -5.54 -9.17
C SER A 263 -22.73 -6.10 -10.26
N HIS A 264 -22.85 -7.40 -10.56
CA HIS A 264 -22.03 -8.06 -11.58
C HIS A 264 -22.86 -8.24 -12.86
N ALA A 265 -22.23 -8.02 -14.01
CA ALA A 265 -22.87 -8.28 -15.30
C ALA A 265 -23.00 -9.79 -15.56
N ASN A 266 -24.04 -10.16 -16.28
CA ASN A 266 -24.25 -11.52 -16.78
C ASN A 266 -23.92 -11.59 -18.28
N THR A 267 -23.70 -12.81 -18.77
CA THR A 267 -23.53 -13.08 -20.20
C THR A 267 -24.62 -14.00 -20.69
N PHE A 268 -25.23 -13.67 -21.83
CA PHE A 268 -26.30 -14.44 -22.46
C PHE A 268 -25.88 -14.86 -23.87
N LEU A 269 -26.35 -16.03 -24.30
CA LEU A 269 -26.20 -16.47 -25.67
C LEU A 269 -27.42 -16.04 -26.49
N GLU A 270 -27.22 -15.16 -27.46
CA GLU A 270 -28.25 -14.72 -28.41
C GLU A 270 -27.85 -15.21 -29.81
N GLY A 271 -28.38 -16.38 -30.20
CA GLY A 271 -27.97 -17.09 -31.41
C GLY A 271 -26.51 -17.54 -31.30
N ASN A 272 -25.64 -16.97 -32.13
CA ASN A 272 -24.19 -17.23 -32.11
C ASN A 272 -23.38 -16.13 -31.41
N ASN A 273 -24.04 -15.12 -30.82
CA ASN A 273 -23.38 -14.00 -30.17
C ASN A 273 -23.47 -14.13 -28.64
N VAL A 274 -22.40 -13.72 -27.95
CA VAL A 274 -22.41 -13.53 -26.49
C VAL A 274 -22.71 -12.05 -26.21
N VAL A 275 -23.77 -11.80 -25.45
CA VAL A 275 -24.20 -10.45 -25.06
C VAL A 275 -23.92 -10.26 -23.57
N LEU A 276 -23.24 -9.17 -23.23
CA LEU A 276 -23.04 -8.73 -21.85
C LEU A 276 -24.25 -7.90 -21.41
N ARG A 277 -24.87 -8.28 -20.29
CA ARG A 277 -25.96 -7.52 -19.67
C ARG A 277 -25.50 -6.97 -18.34
N GLU A 278 -25.47 -5.65 -18.24
CA GLU A 278 -25.19 -4.93 -17.01
C GLU A 278 -26.48 -4.63 -16.26
N TYR A 279 -26.36 -4.42 -14.94
CA TYR A 279 -27.48 -4.14 -14.06
C TYR A 279 -27.22 -2.87 -13.27
N GLU A 280 -28.25 -2.06 -13.10
CA GLU A 280 -28.19 -0.81 -12.34
C GLU A 280 -27.59 -1.01 -10.93
N PRO A 281 -26.73 -0.11 -10.43
CA PRO A 281 -26.08 -0.21 -9.11
C PRO A 281 -27.07 0.15 -7.98
N THR A 282 -28.17 -0.59 -7.91
CA THR A 282 -29.23 -0.47 -6.90
C THR A 282 -29.46 -1.83 -6.24
N ALA A 283 -30.08 -1.85 -5.06
CA ALA A 283 -30.45 -3.11 -4.42
C ALA A 283 -31.27 -4.03 -5.34
N ARG A 284 -32.19 -3.45 -6.12
CA ARG A 284 -32.98 -4.20 -7.11
C ARG A 284 -32.11 -4.71 -8.26
N GLY A 285 -31.20 -3.91 -8.79
CA GLY A 285 -30.31 -4.33 -9.87
C GLY A 285 -29.37 -5.45 -9.45
N ILE A 286 -28.85 -5.41 -8.21
CA ILE A 286 -28.09 -6.53 -7.63
C ILE A 286 -28.97 -7.78 -7.54
N ILE A 287 -30.19 -7.69 -7.03
CA ILE A 287 -31.08 -8.86 -6.98
C ILE A 287 -31.36 -9.41 -8.39
N GLN A 288 -31.58 -8.52 -9.36
CA GLN A 288 -31.81 -8.90 -10.75
C GLN A 288 -30.61 -9.62 -11.36
N SER A 289 -29.37 -9.17 -11.07
CA SER A 289 -28.15 -9.81 -11.58
C SER A 289 -27.97 -11.23 -11.07
N TRP A 290 -28.55 -11.57 -9.92
CA TRP A 290 -28.53 -12.93 -9.37
C TRP A 290 -29.71 -13.79 -9.83
N ALA A 291 -30.82 -13.15 -10.22
CA ALA A 291 -32.04 -13.85 -10.61
C ALA A 291 -32.04 -14.29 -12.09
N GLU A 292 -31.28 -13.62 -12.93
CA GLU A 292 -31.08 -13.94 -14.35
C GLU A 292 -29.80 -14.75 -14.58
#